data_AF-A0A1V5IU66-F1
#
_entry.id   AF-A0A1V5IU66-F1
#
_cell.length_a   1.000
_cell.length_b   1.000
_cell.length_c   1.000
_cell.angle_alpha   90.00
_cell.angle_beta   90.00
_cell.angle_gamma   90.00
#
_symmetry.space_group_name_H-M   'P 1'
#
loop_
_entity.id
_entity.type
_entity.pdbx_description
1 polymer ?
#
loop_
_entity_poly.entity_id
_entity_poly.type
_entity_poly.pdbx_seq_one_letter_code
_entity_poly.pdbx_strand_id
1 'polypeptide(L)'
;MLDEVLAEIRELLLSKNASYGNSALQPIGIFARGNSIEQIDVRIDDKLNRIKNGHEFHGEDTIKDLIGYLILRLVVTKILDDEVTKKDEQTTENS
;
A
#
# COMPACT_ATOMS: atom_id res chain seq x y z
N MET A 1 0.06 24.26 6.52
CA MET A 1 0.55 23.75 5.22
C MET A 1 0.98 22.29 5.29
N LEU A 2 2.10 21.91 5.92
CA LEU A 2 2.51 20.49 5.95
C LEU A 2 1.51 19.59 6.69
N ASP A 3 1.09 19.99 7.89
CA ASP A 3 0.12 19.22 8.69
C ASP A 3 -1.24 19.08 7.98
N GLU A 4 -1.65 20.10 7.23
CA GLU A 4 -2.89 20.08 6.43
C GLU A 4 -2.79 19.04 5.32
N VAL A 5 -1.67 18.98 4.59
CA VAL A 5 -1.42 17.97 3.56
C VAL A 5 -1.38 16.57 4.15
N LEU A 6 -0.76 16.38 5.32
CA LEU A 6 -0.75 15.08 6.00
C LEU A 6 -2.16 14.66 6.44
N ALA A 7 -2.98 15.60 6.92
CA ALA A 7 -4.36 15.34 7.26
C ALA A 7 -5.18 14.91 6.05
N GLU A 8 -5.02 15.58 4.90
CA GLU A 8 -5.69 15.19 3.64
C GLU A 8 -5.32 13.77 3.21
N ILE A 9 -4.02 13.42 3.26
CA ILE A 9 -3.55 12.08 2.91
C ILE A 9 -4.11 11.04 3.87
N ARG A 10 -4.14 11.34 5.17
CA ARG A 10 -4.73 10.46 6.19
C ARG A 10 -6.20 10.17 5.89
N GLU A 11 -7.00 11.20 5.63
CA GLU A 11 -8.43 11.04 5.34
C GLU A 11 -8.66 10.28 4.03
N LEU A 12 -7.88 10.56 2.99
CA LEU A 12 -7.91 9.82 1.72
C LEU A 12 -7.67 8.32 1.94
N LEU A 13 -6.66 7.98 2.74
CA LEU A 13 -6.31 6.60 3.04
C LEU A 13 -7.36 5.89 3.88
N LEU A 14 -7.93 6.55 4.88
CA LEU A 14 -9.03 6.01 5.68
C LEU A 14 -10.27 5.77 4.81
N SER A 15 -10.61 6.70 3.94
CA SER A 15 -11.72 6.56 2.98
C SER A 15 -11.48 5.40 2.01
N LYS A 16 -10.25 5.24 1.48
CA LYS A 16 -9.88 4.11 0.61
C LYS A 16 -9.94 2.79 1.39
N ASN A 17 -9.41 2.74 2.61
CA ASN A 17 -9.46 1.54 3.46
C ASN A 17 -10.90 1.12 3.78
N ALA A 18 -11.79 2.08 4.06
CA ALA A 18 -13.22 1.82 4.25
C ALA A 18 -13.90 1.30 2.98
N SER A 19 -13.50 1.82 1.80
CA SER A 19 -14.06 1.43 0.50
C SER A 19 -13.56 0.07 0.00
N TYR A 20 -12.29 -0.27 0.25
CA TYR A 20 -11.66 -1.50 -0.21
C TYR A 20 -11.73 -2.65 0.81
N GLY A 21 -12.06 -2.39 2.09
CA GLY A 21 -11.99 -3.39 3.15
C GLY A 21 -10.61 -4.05 3.26
N ASN A 22 -10.57 -5.32 3.68
CA ASN A 22 -9.32 -6.10 3.74
C ASN A 22 -8.69 -6.38 2.36
N SER A 23 -9.33 -6.01 1.25
CA SER A 23 -8.90 -6.40 -0.11
C SER A 23 -7.59 -5.76 -0.56
N ALA A 24 -7.15 -4.66 0.05
CA ALA A 24 -5.85 -4.06 -0.23
C ALA A 24 -4.68 -4.82 0.41
N LEU A 25 -4.93 -5.48 1.56
CA LEU A 25 -3.95 -6.29 2.28
C LEU A 25 -4.06 -7.79 1.93
N GLN A 26 -5.25 -8.22 1.52
CA GLN A 26 -5.55 -9.56 1.05
C GLN A 26 -6.07 -9.48 -0.40
N PRO A 27 -5.17 -9.48 -1.40
CA PRO A 27 -5.59 -9.44 -2.80
C PRO A 27 -6.50 -10.64 -3.10
N ILE A 28 -7.67 -10.38 -3.71
CA ILE A 28 -8.71 -11.37 -4.00
C ILE A 28 -8.23 -12.44 -5.02
N GLY A 29 -7.07 -12.23 -5.65
CA GLY A 29 -6.35 -13.28 -6.38
C GLY A 29 -7.06 -13.81 -7.64
N ILE A 30 -7.97 -13.02 -8.23
CA ILE A 30 -8.81 -13.48 -9.36
C ILE A 30 -7.97 -13.68 -10.65
N PHE A 31 -6.95 -12.85 -10.90
CA PHE A 31 -6.05 -12.98 -12.05
C PHE A 31 -4.55 -12.88 -11.70
N ALA A 32 -4.19 -12.16 -10.63
CA ALA A 32 -2.80 -12.00 -10.19
C ALA A 32 -2.49 -12.94 -9.01
N ARG A 33 -1.49 -13.82 -9.20
CA ARG A 33 -1.03 -14.82 -8.20
C ARG A 33 0.26 -14.39 -7.46
N GLY A 34 0.64 -13.12 -7.53
CA GLY A 34 1.92 -12.60 -6.99
C GLY A 34 1.84 -12.17 -5.53
N ASN A 35 3.01 -12.02 -4.89
CA ASN A 35 3.15 -11.47 -3.53
C ASN A 35 2.52 -10.06 -3.48
N SER A 36 1.77 -9.74 -2.41
CA SER A 36 1.13 -8.43 -2.22
C SER A 36 2.09 -7.25 -2.42
N ILE A 37 3.38 -7.42 -2.06
CA ILE A 37 4.42 -6.39 -2.30
C ILE A 37 4.67 -6.17 -3.80
N GLU A 38 4.84 -7.24 -4.58
CA GLU A 38 5.09 -7.13 -6.02
C GLU A 38 3.93 -6.45 -6.74
N GLN A 39 2.69 -6.72 -6.32
CA GLN A 39 1.51 -6.08 -6.91
C GLN A 39 1.45 -4.58 -6.60
N ILE A 40 1.86 -4.18 -5.39
CA ILE A 40 1.98 -2.77 -5.01
C ILE A 40 3.11 -2.10 -5.79
N ASP A 41 4.26 -2.75 -5.93
CA ASP A 41 5.42 -2.22 -6.64
C ASP A 41 5.11 -1.98 -8.13
N VAL A 42 4.36 -2.87 -8.79
CA VAL A 42 3.87 -2.65 -10.17
C VAL A 42 3.01 -1.39 -10.29
N ARG A 43 2.21 -1.07 -9.28
CA ARG A 43 1.37 0.15 -9.28
C ARG A 43 2.21 1.40 -9.02
N ILE A 44 3.23 1.31 -8.17
CA ILE A 44 4.21 2.39 -7.96
C ILE A 44 4.92 2.70 -9.28
N ASP A 45 5.38 1.68 -10.01
CA ASP A 45 6.04 1.86 -11.30
C ASP A 45 5.14 2.51 -12.36
N ASP A 46 3.84 2.14 -12.42
CA ASP A 46 2.86 2.82 -13.28
C ASP A 46 2.78 4.32 -12.96
N LYS A 47 2.67 4.68 -11.67
CA LYS A 47 2.58 6.09 -11.26
C LYS A 47 3.87 6.86 -11.54
N LEU A 48 5.03 6.28 -11.26
CA LEU A 48 6.33 6.88 -11.60
C LEU A 48 6.50 7.09 -13.11
N ASN A 49 6.10 6.12 -13.92
CA ASN A 49 6.17 6.22 -15.37
C ASN A 49 5.23 7.30 -15.91
N ARG A 50 4.04 7.48 -15.33
CA ARG A 50 3.12 8.58 -15.68
C ARG A 50 3.71 9.95 -15.36
N ILE A 51 4.27 10.12 -14.17
CA ILE A 51 4.93 11.38 -13.76
C ILE A 51 6.08 11.69 -14.71
N LYS A 52 6.94 10.70 -14.99
CA LYS A 52 8.09 10.86 -15.89
C LYS A 52 7.70 11.32 -17.29
N ASN A 53 6.61 10.77 -17.83
CA ASN A 53 6.20 11.00 -19.22
C ASN A 53 5.14 12.12 -19.36
N GLY A 54 4.71 12.73 -18.25
CA GLY A 54 3.70 13.82 -18.27
C GLY A 54 2.29 13.37 -18.64
N HIS A 55 1.94 12.09 -18.41
CA HIS A 55 0.62 11.54 -18.72
C HIS A 55 -0.31 11.62 -17.50
N GLU A 56 -0.72 12.84 -17.15
CA GLU A 56 -1.79 13.02 -16.16
C GLU A 56 -3.17 12.76 -16.80
N PHE A 57 -3.94 11.86 -16.18
CA PHE A 57 -5.33 11.65 -16.55
C PHE A 57 -6.21 12.70 -15.87
N HIS A 58 -7.14 13.30 -16.62
CA HIS A 58 -8.09 14.25 -16.04
C HIS A 58 -8.89 13.59 -14.91
N GLY A 59 -8.77 14.14 -13.70
CA GLY A 59 -9.45 13.65 -12.50
C GLY A 59 -8.66 12.68 -11.63
N GLU A 60 -7.45 12.27 -12.03
CA GLU A 60 -6.53 11.49 -11.19
C GLU A 60 -5.36 12.36 -10.69
N ASP A 61 -5.16 12.42 -9.37
CA ASP A 61 -3.96 13.01 -8.78
C ASP A 61 -2.88 11.94 -8.63
N THR A 62 -2.01 11.88 -9.64
CA THR A 62 -0.96 10.85 -9.75
C THR A 62 0.01 10.88 -8.56
N ILE A 63 0.26 12.06 -7.97
CA ILE A 63 1.13 12.22 -6.80
C ILE A 63 0.45 11.66 -5.55
N LYS A 64 -0.82 12.02 -5.30
CA LYS A 64 -1.58 11.48 -4.17
C LYS A 64 -1.75 9.96 -4.27
N ASP A 65 -1.93 9.42 -5.47
CA ASP A 65 -2.00 7.98 -5.69
C ASP A 65 -0.66 7.28 -5.41
N LEU A 66 0.46 7.85 -5.86
CA LEU A 66 1.80 7.32 -5.56
C LEU A 66 2.05 7.29 -4.04
N ILE A 67 1.72 8.38 -3.33
CA ILE A 67 1.81 8.44 -1.86
C ILE A 67 0.96 7.32 -1.24
N GLY A 68 -0.25 7.10 -1.75
CA GLY A 68 -1.12 6.04 -1.29
C GLY A 68 -0.51 4.64 -1.40
N TYR A 69 0.11 4.32 -2.54
CA TYR A 69 0.77 3.03 -2.74
C TYR A 69 2.02 2.86 -1.87
N LEU A 70 2.81 3.91 -1.65
CA LEU A 70 3.96 3.87 -0.74
C LEU A 70 3.54 3.57 0.70
N ILE A 71 2.42 4.15 1.15
CA ILE A 71 1.90 3.90 2.49
C ILE A 71 1.34 2.48 2.62
N LEU A 72 0.62 1.98 1.60
CA LEU A 72 0.18 0.58 1.58
C LEU A 72 1.37 -0.38 1.66
N ARG A 73 2.46 -0.09 0.95
CA ARG A 73 3.70 -0.87 1.02
C ARG A 73 4.27 -0.91 2.44
N LEU A 74 4.33 0.23 3.12
CA LEU A 74 4.77 0.30 4.53
C LEU A 74 3.89 -0.53 5.48
N VAL A 75 2.56 -0.47 5.29
CA VAL A 75 1.62 -1.25 6.11
C VAL A 75 1.84 -2.75 5.91
N VAL A 76 1.96 -3.21 4.66
CA VAL A 76 2.22 -4.63 4.35
C VAL A 76 3.55 -5.09 4.94
N THR A 77 4.62 -4.30 4.79
CA THR A 77 5.93 -4.62 5.40
C THR A 77 5.82 -4.75 6.91
N LYS A 78 5.15 -3.81 7.58
CA LYS A 78 4.97 -3.85 9.04
C LYS A 78 4.22 -5.10 9.51
N ILE A 79 3.16 -5.50 8.79
CA ILE A 79 2.40 -6.72 9.11
C ILE A 79 3.27 -7.96 8.97
N LEU A 80 4.06 -8.05 7.89
CA LEU A 80 4.96 -9.18 7.66
C LEU A 80 6.05 -9.26 8.74
N ASP A 81 6.63 -8.12 9.13
CA ASP A 81 7.63 -8.06 10.21
C ASP A 81 7.03 -8.50 11.55
N ASP A 82 5.81 -8.05 11.87
CA ASP A 82 5.09 -8.44 13.09
C ASP A 82 4.74 -9.95 13.10
N GLU A 83 4.45 -10.56 11.94
CA GLU A 83 4.22 -12.01 11.81
C GLU A 83 5.50 -12.85 11.97
N VAL A 84 6.64 -12.35 11.49
CA VAL A 84 7.95 -12.99 11.69
C VAL A 84 8.31 -13.00 13.17
N THR A 85 8.18 -11.84 13.83
CA THR A 85 8.52 -11.68 15.26
C THR A 85 7.72 -12.65 16.15
N LYS A 86 6.42 -12.83 15.87
CA LYS A 86 5.56 -13.77 16.61
C LYS A 86 5.93 -15.25 16.40
N LYS A 87 6.40 -15.63 15.21
CA LYS A 87 6.84 -17.02 14.94
C LYS A 87 8.10 -17.36 15.71
N ASP A 88 9.01 -16.41 15.87
CA ASP A 88 10.27 -16.59 16.62
C ASP A 88 10.01 -16.75 18.12
N GLU A 89 9.07 -15.99 18.68
CA GLU A 89 8.61 -16.11 20.08
C GLU A 89 7.95 -17.48 20.35
N GLN A 90 7.09 -17.96 19.44
CA GLN A 90 6.40 -19.25 19.61
C GLN A 90 7.33 -20.48 19.49
N THR A 91 8.46 -20.34 18.78
CA THR A 91 9.43 -21.42 18.58
C THR A 91 10.38 -21.56 19.77
N THR A 92 10.65 -20.47 20.47
CA THR A 92 11.50 -20.43 21.68
C THR A 92 10.77 -20.88 22.94
N GLU A 93 9.43 -20.75 23.01
CA GLU A 93 8.62 -21.27 24.13
C GLU A 93 8.35 -22.79 24.05
N ASN A 94 8.47 -23.39 22.86
CA ASN A 94 8.19 -24.82 22.63
C ASN A 94 9.45 -25.70 22.55
N SER A 95 10.64 -25.14 22.83
CA SER A 95 11.94 -25.83 22.87
C SER A 95 12.50 -25.89 24.29
#